data_AF-A0A0G1SMZ9-F1
#
_entry.id   AF-A0A0G1SMZ9-F1
#
_cell.length_a   1.000
_cell.length_b   1.000
_cell.length_c   1.000
_cell.angle_alpha   90.00
_cell.angle_beta   90.00
_cell.angle_gamma   90.00
#
_symmetry.space_group_name_H-M   'P 1'
#
loop_
_entity.id
_entity.type
_entity.pdbx_description
1 polymer ?
#
loop_
_entity_poly.entity_id
_entity_poly.type
_entity_poly.pdbx_seq_one_letter_code
_entity_poly.pdbx_strand_id
1 'polypeptide(L)'
;MVAGGEVKGNIYYLNEYAAKRLNLKIEKKIKGKELVGLKYISPFDGLSGIKKALGKYEHEVVATDEKILPVSEEEGTGLVHVAPGAGSEDYKLGKKLDLPVIELVDEEAAYISDLGEFSGKNAKKHPEIILDYLKENPEYLFDIVPYTHRYPACWRCKTELVWRVVDEWYIAMEPLREPLKKVTQKINWLPKFGLKREIDWLDNMHDWLISKKRYWGLALPIWECSQCGHFEVIGSKDELREKALEGWEKFDGNSPHRPWVDEVKIKCEKCGKKMQRIPDVGNPWLDAGIVPFSTVSTDNKSEPLYWKDKGEWEKWYPADFITESFPGQFKNWFYSLLAMSTVLENSEPFKTVLGFATLLGEDGRPMHKSWGNSIEFNEGADKIGVDVMRWMYVRQDPSLNLLFGYKVADETRR
;
A
#
# COMPACT_ATOMS: atom_id res chain seq x y z
N MET A 1 -24.18 -12.38 21.37
CA MET A 1 -25.13 -11.83 22.39
C MET A 1 -24.36 -10.95 23.37
N VAL A 2 -24.93 -9.84 23.86
CA VAL A 2 -24.28 -8.97 24.85
C VAL A 2 -24.87 -9.26 26.24
N ALA A 3 -24.00 -9.55 27.20
CA ALA A 3 -24.26 -9.73 28.61
C ALA A 3 -23.90 -8.43 29.36
N GLY A 4 -24.84 -7.90 30.14
CA GLY A 4 -24.58 -6.83 31.11
C GLY A 4 -23.90 -7.39 32.37
N GLY A 5 -22.83 -6.78 32.85
CA GLY A 5 -22.17 -7.16 34.11
C GLY A 5 -21.91 -5.98 35.04
N GLU A 6 -22.06 -6.18 36.35
CA GLU A 6 -21.88 -5.13 37.37
C GLU A 6 -20.44 -5.12 37.92
N VAL A 7 -19.75 -3.97 37.87
CA VAL A 7 -18.48 -3.73 38.59
C VAL A 7 -18.54 -2.37 39.27
N LYS A 8 -18.33 -2.34 40.59
CA LYS A 8 -18.34 -1.11 41.42
C LYS A 8 -19.60 -0.24 41.26
N GLY A 9 -20.77 -0.85 41.01
CA GLY A 9 -22.06 -0.15 40.84
C GLY A 9 -22.34 0.36 39.42
N ASN A 10 -21.46 0.11 38.44
CA ASN A 10 -21.68 0.42 37.03
C ASN A 10 -22.06 -0.85 36.24
N ILE A 11 -22.96 -0.70 35.27
CA ILE A 11 -23.36 -1.77 34.33
C ILE A 11 -22.52 -1.66 33.06
N TYR A 12 -21.80 -2.73 32.71
CA TYR A 12 -20.98 -2.82 31.50
C TYR A 12 -21.64 -3.71 30.46
N TYR A 13 -21.61 -3.30 29.19
CA TYR A 13 -22.05 -4.11 28.06
C TYR A 13 -20.87 -4.90 27.46
N LEU A 14 -20.88 -6.22 27.60
CA LEU A 14 -19.81 -7.11 27.13
C LEU A 14 -20.41 -8.33 26.45
N ASN A 15 -19.71 -9.02 25.56
CA ASN A 15 -20.15 -10.34 25.13
C ASN A 15 -20.05 -11.36 26.29
N GLU A 16 -20.78 -12.48 26.17
CA GLU A 16 -20.82 -13.49 27.24
C GLU A 16 -19.44 -14.11 27.52
N TYR A 17 -18.60 -14.24 26.50
CA TYR A 17 -17.24 -14.75 26.65
C TYR A 17 -16.37 -13.83 27.52
N ALA A 18 -16.36 -12.53 27.23
CA ALA A 18 -15.61 -11.53 27.99
C ALA A 18 -16.10 -11.41 29.43
N ALA A 19 -17.42 -11.43 29.64
CA ALA A 19 -17.99 -11.41 30.99
C ALA A 19 -17.52 -12.62 31.82
N LYS A 20 -17.48 -13.82 31.24
CA LYS A 20 -16.95 -15.03 31.89
C LYS A 20 -15.44 -14.94 32.14
N ARG A 21 -14.67 -14.50 31.13
CA ARG A 21 -13.20 -14.33 31.24
C ARG A 21 -12.83 -13.38 32.39
N LEU A 22 -13.61 -12.31 32.55
CA LEU A 22 -13.43 -11.31 33.60
C LEU A 22 -14.11 -11.69 34.93
N ASN A 23 -14.71 -12.88 35.03
CA ASN A 23 -15.42 -13.37 36.20
C ASN A 23 -16.52 -12.41 36.71
N LEU A 24 -17.27 -11.80 35.78
CA LEU A 24 -18.34 -10.86 36.09
C LEU A 24 -19.69 -11.57 36.21
N LYS A 25 -20.53 -11.10 37.14
CA LYS A 25 -21.91 -11.57 37.27
C LYS A 25 -22.75 -11.01 36.13
N ILE A 26 -23.34 -11.89 35.33
CA ILE A 26 -24.24 -11.52 34.23
C ILE A 26 -25.62 -11.19 34.80
N GLU A 27 -26.06 -9.95 34.64
CA GLU A 27 -27.40 -9.51 35.09
C GLU A 27 -28.47 -9.78 34.04
N LYS A 28 -28.18 -9.48 32.77
CA LYS A 28 -29.12 -9.60 31.65
C LYS A 28 -28.40 -9.94 30.36
N LYS A 29 -29.04 -10.73 29.50
CA LYS A 29 -28.63 -10.97 28.12
C LYS A 29 -29.54 -10.21 27.16
N ILE A 30 -28.94 -9.47 26.22
CA ILE A 30 -29.63 -8.69 25.19
C ILE A 30 -29.00 -8.97 23.81
N LYS A 31 -29.75 -8.76 22.74
CA LYS A 31 -29.21 -8.89 21.38
C LYS A 31 -28.45 -7.61 21.01
N GLY A 32 -27.34 -7.74 20.28
CA GLY A 32 -26.53 -6.58 19.87
C GLY A 32 -27.32 -5.52 19.08
N LYS A 33 -28.30 -5.95 18.28
CA LYS A 33 -29.23 -5.06 17.56
C LYS A 33 -30.04 -4.12 18.48
N GLU A 34 -30.23 -4.48 19.75
CA GLU A 34 -30.94 -3.65 20.72
C GLU A 34 -30.06 -2.52 21.27
N LEU A 35 -28.73 -2.59 21.04
CA LEU A 35 -27.80 -1.54 21.42
C LEU A 35 -27.63 -0.47 20.34
N VAL A 36 -27.97 -0.78 19.10
CA VAL A 36 -27.77 0.14 17.96
C VAL A 36 -28.58 1.42 18.17
N GLY A 37 -27.93 2.56 18.00
CA GLY A 37 -28.48 3.89 18.23
C GLY A 37 -28.33 4.40 19.67
N LEU A 38 -27.83 3.59 20.61
CA LEU A 38 -27.51 4.10 21.95
C LEU A 38 -26.39 5.14 21.87
N LYS A 39 -26.66 6.30 22.45
CA LYS A 39 -25.70 7.40 22.55
C LYS A 39 -24.73 7.17 23.71
N TYR A 40 -23.49 7.57 23.51
CA TYR A 40 -22.46 7.49 24.55
C TYR A 40 -21.55 8.73 24.53
N ILE A 41 -20.70 8.84 25.54
CA ILE A 41 -19.68 9.89 25.65
C ILE A 41 -18.28 9.25 25.65
N SER A 42 -17.30 9.96 25.12
CA SER A 42 -15.91 9.53 25.02
C SER A 42 -15.01 10.37 25.94
N PRO A 43 -13.93 9.78 26.51
CA PRO A 43 -12.97 10.49 27.36
C PRO A 43 -12.33 11.73 26.70
N PHE A 44 -12.39 11.85 25.38
CA PHE A 44 -11.74 12.90 24.60
C PHE A 44 -12.71 13.95 24.01
N ASP A 45 -14.01 13.87 24.31
CA ASP A 45 -15.03 14.79 23.75
C ASP A 45 -14.83 16.26 24.16
N GLY A 46 -14.13 16.48 25.27
CA GLY A 46 -13.76 17.82 25.75
C GLY A 46 -12.68 18.51 24.91
N LEU A 47 -11.93 17.78 24.08
CA LEU A 47 -10.88 18.35 23.25
C LEU A 47 -11.48 19.14 22.09
N SER A 48 -11.04 20.39 21.92
CA SER A 48 -11.59 21.30 20.91
C SER A 48 -11.47 20.75 19.48
N GLY A 49 -10.36 20.07 19.16
CA GLY A 49 -10.14 19.42 17.87
C GLY A 49 -11.14 18.30 17.61
N ILE A 50 -11.42 17.47 18.61
CA ILE A 50 -12.42 16.38 18.53
C ILE A 50 -13.81 16.96 18.32
N LYS A 51 -14.19 17.94 19.14
CA LYS A 51 -15.50 18.62 19.03
C LYS A 51 -15.70 19.26 17.66
N LYS A 52 -14.68 19.91 17.12
CA LYS A 52 -14.70 20.50 15.78
C LYS A 52 -14.86 19.45 14.68
N ALA A 53 -14.14 18.32 14.78
CA ALA A 53 -14.19 17.24 13.80
C ALA A 53 -15.54 16.50 13.81
N LEU A 54 -16.14 16.29 14.99
CA LEU A 54 -17.47 15.68 15.14
C LEU A 54 -18.59 16.60 14.63
N GLY A 55 -18.42 17.92 14.74
CA GLY A 55 -19.43 18.89 14.32
C GLY A 55 -20.74 18.74 15.12
N LYS A 56 -21.79 18.21 14.49
CA LYS A 56 -23.09 17.92 15.12
C LYS A 56 -23.28 16.44 15.45
N TYR A 57 -22.34 15.59 15.06
CA TYR A 57 -22.43 14.16 15.29
C TYR A 57 -22.27 13.84 16.77
N GLU A 58 -23.16 13.00 17.30
CA GLU A 58 -23.09 12.47 18.65
C GLU A 58 -22.77 10.98 18.57
N HIS A 59 -21.77 10.54 19.32
CA HIS A 59 -21.33 9.16 19.38
C HIS A 59 -22.50 8.21 19.62
N GLU A 60 -22.59 7.19 18.78
CA GLU A 60 -23.62 6.16 18.89
C GLU A 60 -23.07 4.77 18.60
N VAL A 61 -23.73 3.77 19.19
CA VAL A 61 -23.47 2.37 18.84
C VAL A 61 -24.04 2.11 17.45
N VAL A 62 -23.18 1.69 16.52
CA VAL A 62 -23.58 1.33 15.16
C VAL A 62 -23.54 -0.19 14.97
N ALA A 63 -24.37 -0.69 14.06
CA ALA A 63 -24.25 -2.07 13.61
C ALA A 63 -23.00 -2.22 12.73
N THR A 64 -22.20 -3.25 12.99
CA THR A 64 -21.10 -3.60 12.08
C THR A 64 -21.62 -4.29 10.80
N ASP A 65 -20.72 -4.52 9.85
CA ASP A 65 -20.92 -5.36 8.67
C ASP A 65 -19.97 -6.56 8.73
N GLU A 66 -20.52 -7.77 8.61
CA GLU A 66 -19.76 -9.03 8.69
C GLU A 66 -18.65 -9.15 7.64
N LYS A 67 -18.76 -8.43 6.52
CA LYS A 67 -17.75 -8.41 5.45
C LYS A 67 -16.74 -7.27 5.59
N ILE A 68 -17.01 -6.29 6.45
CA ILE A 68 -16.15 -5.11 6.61
C ILE A 68 -15.40 -5.18 7.93
N LEU A 69 -16.10 -5.29 9.05
CA LEU A 69 -15.51 -5.27 10.40
C LEU A 69 -16.18 -6.35 11.26
N PRO A 70 -15.90 -7.64 11.01
CA PRO A 70 -16.49 -8.72 11.79
C PRO A 70 -16.05 -8.61 13.25
N VAL A 71 -17.02 -8.67 14.16
CA VAL A 71 -16.76 -8.63 15.61
C VAL A 71 -16.59 -10.06 16.11
N SER A 72 -15.41 -10.36 16.66
CA SER A 72 -15.14 -11.68 17.26
C SER A 72 -15.95 -11.88 18.55
N GLU A 73 -16.50 -13.09 18.73
CA GLU A 73 -17.09 -13.50 19.99
C GLU A 73 -16.04 -14.04 21.00
N GLU A 74 -14.83 -14.33 20.54
CA GLU A 74 -13.78 -15.00 21.31
C GLU A 74 -12.66 -14.05 21.77
N GLU A 75 -12.62 -12.82 21.26
CA GLU A 75 -11.63 -11.81 21.61
C GLU A 75 -12.26 -10.45 21.93
N GLY A 76 -11.52 -9.61 22.68
CA GLY A 76 -12.00 -8.30 23.10
C GLY A 76 -13.20 -8.36 24.05
N THR A 77 -14.18 -7.48 23.83
CA THR A 77 -15.42 -7.35 24.62
C THR A 77 -16.68 -7.60 23.80
N GLY A 78 -16.58 -7.84 22.49
CA GLY A 78 -17.71 -7.87 21.57
C GLY A 78 -18.32 -6.50 21.25
N LEU A 79 -17.72 -5.41 21.74
CA LEU A 79 -17.92 -4.04 21.25
C LEU A 79 -16.57 -3.54 20.76
N VAL A 80 -16.54 -3.00 19.54
CA VAL A 80 -15.30 -2.54 18.90
C VAL A 80 -15.35 -1.03 18.76
N HIS A 81 -14.31 -0.34 19.22
CA HIS A 81 -14.14 1.08 18.96
C HIS A 81 -13.86 1.28 17.48
N VAL A 82 -14.65 2.13 16.82
CA VAL A 82 -14.51 2.45 15.40
C VAL A 82 -13.86 3.83 15.26
N ALA A 83 -12.69 3.87 14.62
CA ALA A 83 -11.95 5.09 14.33
C ALA A 83 -11.72 5.23 12.82
N PRO A 84 -12.65 5.84 12.06
CA PRO A 84 -12.55 5.91 10.60
C PRO A 84 -11.26 6.59 10.09
N GLY A 85 -10.63 7.44 10.91
CA GLY A 85 -9.34 8.08 10.58
C GLY A 85 -8.10 7.19 10.76
N ALA A 86 -8.23 6.01 11.37
CA ALA A 86 -7.11 5.21 11.87
C ALA A 86 -7.22 3.69 11.61
N GLY A 87 -8.14 3.25 10.76
CA GLY A 87 -8.32 1.84 10.41
C GLY A 87 -8.93 1.67 9.02
N SER A 88 -8.52 0.65 8.26
CA SER A 88 -9.03 0.39 6.91
C SER A 88 -10.49 -0.06 6.94
N GLU A 89 -10.79 -1.00 7.82
CA GLU A 89 -12.12 -1.56 8.06
C GLU A 89 -13.04 -0.48 8.67
N ASP A 90 -12.52 0.28 9.63
CA ASP A 90 -13.18 1.43 10.25
C ASP A 90 -13.54 2.51 9.23
N TYR A 91 -12.61 2.85 8.32
CA TYR A 91 -12.85 3.83 7.27
C TYR A 91 -13.93 3.35 6.29
N LYS A 92 -13.89 2.07 5.89
CA LYS A 92 -14.91 1.48 5.01
C LYS A 92 -16.29 1.49 5.68
N LEU A 93 -16.37 1.10 6.95
CA LEU A 93 -17.61 1.14 7.72
C LEU A 93 -18.09 2.59 7.89
N GLY A 94 -17.18 3.50 8.20
CA GLY A 94 -17.44 4.94 8.31
C GLY A 94 -18.01 5.52 7.03
N LYS A 95 -17.43 5.21 5.86
CA LYS A 95 -17.97 5.62 4.56
C LYS A 95 -19.36 5.03 4.30
N LYS A 96 -19.59 3.77 4.65
CA LYS A 96 -20.89 3.11 4.46
C LYS A 96 -22.00 3.75 5.31
N LEU A 97 -21.67 4.16 6.52
CA LEU A 97 -22.61 4.69 7.51
C LEU A 97 -22.58 6.22 7.63
N ASP A 98 -21.81 6.90 6.78
CA ASP A 98 -21.60 8.36 6.81
C ASP A 98 -21.10 8.88 8.17
N LEU A 99 -20.14 8.15 8.78
CA LEU A 99 -19.55 8.53 10.06
C LEU A 99 -18.46 9.60 9.86
N PRO A 100 -18.25 10.50 10.85
CA PRO A 100 -17.17 11.48 10.80
C PRO A 100 -15.80 10.80 10.73
N VAL A 101 -14.95 11.29 9.84
CA VAL A 101 -13.53 10.90 9.78
C VAL A 101 -12.74 11.92 10.58
N ILE A 102 -12.22 11.49 11.72
CA ILE A 102 -11.41 12.33 12.60
C ILE A 102 -9.94 12.04 12.34
N GLU A 103 -9.23 13.01 11.76
CA GLU A 103 -7.77 12.97 11.62
C GLU A 103 -7.12 13.38 12.94
N LEU A 104 -6.24 12.54 13.48
CA LEU A 104 -5.62 12.77 14.79
C LEU A 104 -4.12 13.03 14.73
N VAL A 105 -3.45 12.55 13.68
CA VAL A 105 -1.99 12.61 13.56
C VAL A 105 -1.56 13.12 12.20
N ASP A 106 -0.42 13.82 12.17
CA ASP A 106 0.22 14.31 10.95
C ASP A 106 1.11 13.26 10.27
N GLU A 107 1.93 13.70 9.30
CA GLU A 107 2.83 12.80 8.53
C GLU A 107 3.96 12.21 9.39
N GLU A 108 4.26 12.82 10.54
CA GLU A 108 5.30 12.38 11.47
C GLU A 108 4.72 11.52 12.61
N ALA A 109 3.42 11.19 12.54
CA ALA A 109 2.66 10.56 13.62
C ALA A 109 2.62 11.42 14.90
N ALA A 110 2.76 12.74 14.78
CA ALA A 110 2.52 13.67 15.88
C ALA A 110 1.03 14.04 15.92
N TYR A 111 0.48 14.11 17.13
CA TYR A 111 -0.89 14.56 17.36
C TYR A 111 -1.07 16.00 16.87
N ILE A 112 -2.11 16.24 16.06
CA ILE A 112 -2.38 17.56 15.48
C ILE A 112 -2.73 18.60 16.56
N SER A 113 -2.83 19.87 16.15
CA SER A 113 -3.25 20.97 17.03
C SER A 113 -4.66 20.74 17.60
N ASP A 114 -5.00 21.47 18.66
CA ASP A 114 -6.31 21.45 19.31
C ASP A 114 -6.69 20.13 20.02
N LEU A 115 -5.70 19.26 20.31
CA LEU A 115 -5.85 18.02 21.08
C LEU A 115 -5.33 18.17 22.52
N GLY A 116 -5.42 19.38 23.08
CA GLY A 116 -5.03 19.68 24.46
C GLY A 116 -3.55 19.38 24.72
N GLU A 117 -3.26 18.65 25.79
CA GLU A 117 -1.89 18.28 26.18
C GLU A 117 -1.23 17.25 25.24
N PHE A 118 -1.99 16.66 24.32
CA PHE A 118 -1.47 15.67 23.37
C PHE A 118 -0.84 16.33 22.16
N SER A 119 -1.26 17.55 21.81
CA SER A 119 -0.79 18.26 20.61
C SER A 119 0.73 18.32 20.52
N GLY A 120 1.28 17.91 19.37
CA GLY A 120 2.71 17.84 19.10
C GLY A 120 3.44 16.63 19.70
N LYS A 121 2.82 15.87 20.62
CA LYS A 121 3.39 14.60 21.10
C LYS A 121 3.24 13.53 20.03
N ASN A 122 4.14 12.54 20.03
CA ASN A 122 4.15 11.47 19.03
C ASN A 122 3.39 10.23 19.52
N ALA A 123 2.46 9.73 18.71
CA ALA A 123 1.56 8.62 19.05
C ALA A 123 2.27 7.27 19.28
N LYS A 124 3.52 7.12 18.84
CA LYS A 124 4.29 5.86 18.95
C LYS A 124 5.52 5.95 19.84
N LYS A 125 6.10 7.14 20.04
CA LYS A 125 7.24 7.30 20.96
C LYS A 125 6.83 7.22 22.42
N HIS A 126 5.68 7.82 22.75
CA HIS A 126 5.16 7.90 24.12
C HIS A 126 3.67 7.52 24.16
N PRO A 127 3.27 6.30 23.76
CA PRO A 127 1.87 5.89 23.77
C PRO A 127 1.26 5.87 25.17
N GLU A 128 2.08 5.80 26.22
CA GLU A 128 1.66 5.81 27.63
C GLU A 128 0.87 7.07 28.03
N ILE A 129 1.05 8.19 27.34
CA ILE A 129 0.35 9.45 27.67
C ILE A 129 -1.18 9.30 27.61
N ILE A 130 -1.68 8.45 26.71
CA ILE A 130 -3.12 8.17 26.59
C ILE A 130 -3.58 7.29 27.75
N LEU A 131 -2.75 6.33 28.16
CA LEU A 131 -3.04 5.46 29.30
C LEU A 131 -3.03 6.25 30.61
N ASP A 132 -2.10 7.20 30.77
CA ASP A 132 -1.99 8.04 31.95
C ASP A 132 -3.19 8.98 32.06
N TYR A 133 -3.61 9.61 30.96
CA TYR A 133 -4.86 10.37 30.93
C TYR A 133 -6.08 9.52 31.34
N LEU A 134 -6.19 8.28 30.86
CA LEU A 134 -7.29 7.39 31.26
C LEU A 134 -7.22 6.95 32.73
N LYS A 135 -6.03 6.85 33.33
CA LYS A 135 -5.88 6.60 34.77
C LYS A 135 -6.37 7.79 35.60
N GLU A 136 -6.19 9.00 35.10
CA GLU A 136 -6.70 10.22 35.74
C GLU A 136 -8.22 10.40 35.57
N ASN A 137 -8.83 9.71 34.59
CA ASN A 137 -10.27 9.71 34.31
C ASN A 137 -10.85 8.28 34.43
N PRO A 138 -10.86 7.69 35.65
CA PRO A 138 -11.12 6.27 35.88
C PRO A 138 -12.56 5.82 35.51
N GLU A 139 -13.50 6.73 35.31
CA GLU A 139 -14.84 6.43 34.81
C GLU A 139 -14.85 5.87 33.39
N TYR A 140 -13.82 6.18 32.58
CA TYR A 140 -13.64 5.66 31.22
C TYR A 140 -12.69 4.46 31.15
N LEU A 141 -12.11 4.04 32.28
CA LEU A 141 -11.10 3.01 32.33
C LEU A 141 -11.58 1.79 33.11
N PHE A 142 -11.66 0.64 32.44
CA PHE A 142 -11.95 -0.63 33.09
C PHE A 142 -10.69 -1.33 33.59
N ASP A 143 -9.71 -1.55 32.70
CA ASP A 143 -8.47 -2.27 33.01
C ASP A 143 -7.34 -1.90 32.02
N ILE A 144 -6.08 -2.05 32.43
CA ILE A 144 -4.88 -1.88 31.60
C ILE A 144 -4.04 -3.15 31.70
N VAL A 145 -3.90 -3.86 30.59
CA VAL A 145 -3.17 -5.14 30.53
C VAL A 145 -2.09 -5.08 29.43
N PRO A 146 -0.85 -5.52 29.70
CA PRO A 146 0.16 -5.65 28.66
C PRO A 146 -0.22 -6.74 27.66
N TYR A 147 -0.05 -6.46 26.36
CA TYR A 147 -0.42 -7.37 25.28
C TYR A 147 0.72 -7.52 24.27
N THR A 148 1.17 -8.76 24.06
CA THR A 148 2.23 -9.08 23.10
C THR A 148 1.61 -9.68 21.85
N HIS A 149 1.82 -9.04 20.70
CA HIS A 149 1.34 -9.52 19.41
C HIS A 149 2.30 -9.16 18.27
N ARG A 150 1.99 -9.64 17.08
CA ARG A 150 2.68 -9.19 15.86
C ARG A 150 2.06 -7.86 15.41
N TYR A 151 2.90 -6.85 15.25
CA TYR A 151 2.47 -5.53 14.78
C TYR A 151 3.26 -5.13 13.53
N PRO A 152 2.65 -4.47 12.55
CA PRO A 152 3.36 -4.10 11.33
C PRO A 152 4.40 -3.02 11.60
N ALA A 153 5.58 -3.22 11.01
CA ALA A 153 6.69 -2.29 11.06
C ALA A 153 7.22 -2.02 9.65
N CYS A 154 7.79 -0.84 9.45
CA CYS A 154 8.47 -0.49 8.21
C CYS A 154 9.55 -1.53 7.89
N TRP A 155 9.44 -2.17 6.73
CA TRP A 155 10.36 -3.24 6.33
C TRP A 155 11.82 -2.77 6.26
N ARG A 156 12.05 -1.46 6.03
CA ARG A 156 13.36 -0.82 5.94
C ARG A 156 13.92 -0.36 7.29
N CYS A 157 13.21 0.52 8.00
CA CYS A 157 13.71 1.15 9.23
C CYS A 157 13.21 0.49 10.53
N LYS A 158 12.30 -0.49 10.43
CA LYS A 158 11.72 -1.24 11.55
C LYS A 158 10.88 -0.43 12.55
N THR A 159 10.63 0.84 12.29
CA THR A 159 9.66 1.66 13.03
C THR A 159 8.26 1.10 12.86
N GLU A 160 7.49 1.01 13.96
CA GLU A 160 6.08 0.62 13.91
C GLU A 160 5.27 1.56 13.01
N LEU A 161 4.31 1.00 12.29
CA LEU A 161 3.43 1.78 11.43
C LEU A 161 2.26 2.37 12.23
N VAL A 162 1.72 3.48 11.73
CA VAL A 162 0.43 4.03 12.13
C VAL A 162 -0.46 4.13 10.90
N TRP A 163 -1.77 4.04 11.10
CA TRP A 163 -2.75 4.25 10.05
C TRP A 163 -3.23 5.70 10.10
N ARG A 164 -3.31 6.30 8.91
CA ARG A 164 -3.83 7.66 8.70
C ARG A 164 -4.59 7.66 7.38
N VAL A 165 -5.70 8.37 7.35
CA VAL A 165 -6.42 8.65 6.09
C VAL A 165 -5.63 9.69 5.30
N VAL A 166 -5.40 9.40 4.03
CA VAL A 166 -4.66 10.28 3.12
C VAL A 166 -5.32 10.25 1.75
N ASP A 167 -5.30 11.40 1.08
CA ASP A 167 -5.59 11.45 -0.35
C ASP A 167 -4.42 10.85 -1.14
N GLU A 168 -4.76 10.02 -2.12
CA GLU A 168 -3.84 9.28 -2.98
C GLU A 168 -4.47 9.05 -4.36
N TRP A 169 -3.63 8.88 -5.38
CA TRP A 169 -4.03 8.66 -6.76
C TRP A 169 -4.00 7.17 -7.12
N TYR A 170 -5.10 6.71 -7.70
CA TYR A 170 -5.29 5.33 -8.12
C TYR A 170 -5.66 5.24 -9.60
N ILE A 171 -5.19 4.19 -10.27
CA ILE A 171 -5.76 3.76 -11.55
C ILE A 171 -6.87 2.75 -11.24
N ALA A 172 -8.08 3.02 -11.74
CA ALA A 172 -9.20 2.10 -11.62
C ALA A 172 -8.92 0.83 -12.42
N MET A 173 -8.84 -0.31 -11.73
CA MET A 173 -8.41 -1.57 -12.34
C MET A 173 -9.57 -2.47 -12.76
N GLU A 174 -10.75 -2.28 -12.17
CA GLU A 174 -11.95 -3.08 -12.51
C GLU A 174 -12.20 -3.17 -14.02
N PRO A 175 -12.19 -2.08 -14.80
CA PRO A 175 -12.47 -2.15 -16.24
C PRO A 175 -11.36 -2.86 -17.03
N LEU A 176 -10.15 -2.94 -16.46
CA LEU A 176 -8.97 -3.51 -17.08
C LEU A 176 -8.79 -5.00 -16.76
N ARG A 177 -9.46 -5.55 -15.74
CA ARG A 177 -9.27 -6.94 -15.30
C ARG A 177 -9.50 -7.95 -16.42
N GLU A 178 -10.62 -7.87 -17.12
CA GLU A 178 -10.94 -8.82 -18.19
C GLU A 178 -10.02 -8.70 -19.41
N PRO A 179 -9.71 -7.50 -19.93
CA PRO A 179 -8.65 -7.31 -20.92
C PRO A 179 -7.30 -7.91 -20.49
N LEU A 180 -6.88 -7.65 -19.24
CA LEU A 180 -5.61 -8.16 -18.71
C LEU A 180 -5.57 -9.68 -18.67
N LYS A 181 -6.65 -10.34 -18.22
CA LYS A 181 -6.75 -11.80 -18.20
C LYS A 181 -6.64 -12.39 -19.61
N LYS A 182 -7.30 -11.79 -20.60
CA LYS A 182 -7.25 -12.24 -22.00
C LYS A 182 -5.83 -12.16 -22.57
N VAL A 183 -5.13 -11.07 -22.29
CA VAL A 183 -3.72 -10.90 -22.67
C VAL A 183 -2.83 -11.94 -21.96
N THR A 184 -3.00 -12.08 -20.65
CA THR A 184 -2.24 -13.01 -19.79
C THR A 184 -2.34 -14.46 -20.25
N GLN A 185 -3.50 -14.89 -20.76
CA GLN A 185 -3.75 -16.24 -21.27
C GLN A 185 -3.00 -16.58 -22.56
N LYS A 186 -2.56 -15.59 -23.34
CA LYS A 186 -1.79 -15.82 -24.58
C LYS A 186 -0.33 -16.19 -24.32
N ILE A 187 0.15 -15.91 -23.11
CA ILE A 187 1.56 -16.04 -22.73
C ILE A 187 1.87 -17.49 -22.37
N ASN A 188 3.06 -17.96 -22.74
CA ASN A 188 3.59 -19.23 -22.28
C ASN A 188 4.25 -19.08 -20.90
N TRP A 189 3.64 -19.64 -19.86
CA TRP A 189 4.12 -19.56 -18.48
C TRP A 189 4.90 -20.81 -18.07
N LEU A 190 6.15 -20.59 -17.65
CA LEU A 190 7.03 -21.63 -17.13
C LEU A 190 7.38 -21.34 -15.66
N PRO A 191 7.05 -22.24 -14.73
CA PRO A 191 6.21 -23.44 -14.90
C PRO A 191 4.73 -23.07 -15.04
N LYS A 192 3.93 -24.03 -15.52
CA LYS A 192 2.52 -23.82 -15.91
C LYS A 192 1.61 -23.25 -14.81
N PHE A 193 1.94 -23.46 -13.54
CA PHE A 193 1.14 -22.90 -12.45
C PHE A 193 1.22 -21.36 -12.38
N GLY A 194 2.23 -20.74 -13.03
CA GLY A 194 2.41 -19.29 -13.04
C GLY A 194 1.18 -18.58 -13.59
N LEU A 195 0.63 -19.05 -14.71
CA LEU A 195 -0.61 -18.53 -15.28
C LEU A 195 -1.74 -18.49 -14.24
N LYS A 196 -1.96 -19.60 -13.53
CA LYS A 196 -3.01 -19.69 -12.52
C LYS A 196 -2.82 -18.66 -11.39
N ARG A 197 -1.57 -18.42 -10.98
CA ARG A 197 -1.25 -17.42 -9.95
C ARG A 197 -1.48 -15.98 -10.42
N GLU A 198 -1.10 -15.66 -11.65
CA GLU A 198 -1.33 -14.33 -12.22
C GLU A 198 -2.85 -14.07 -12.36
N ILE A 199 -3.62 -15.03 -12.87
CA ILE A 199 -5.08 -14.90 -13.00
C ILE A 199 -5.75 -14.74 -11.63
N ASP A 200 -5.37 -15.54 -10.62
CA ASP A 200 -5.89 -15.42 -9.26
C ASP A 200 -5.59 -14.03 -8.65
N TRP A 201 -4.40 -13.48 -8.93
CA TRP A 201 -4.08 -12.13 -8.51
C TRP A 201 -4.94 -11.08 -9.23
N LEU A 202 -5.13 -11.20 -10.55
CA LEU A 202 -5.98 -10.30 -11.34
C LEU A 202 -7.46 -10.34 -10.95
N ASP A 203 -7.96 -11.48 -10.47
CA ASP A 203 -9.33 -11.63 -9.96
C ASP A 203 -9.55 -10.81 -8.68
N ASN A 204 -8.53 -10.70 -7.84
CA ASN A 204 -8.63 -10.16 -6.48
C ASN A 204 -7.96 -8.80 -6.30
N MET A 205 -7.21 -8.30 -7.30
CA MET A 205 -6.50 -7.02 -7.18
C MET A 205 -7.44 -5.84 -6.97
N HIS A 206 -7.06 -4.90 -6.11
CA HIS A 206 -7.74 -3.61 -5.99
C HIS A 206 -7.20 -2.59 -6.99
N ASP A 207 -7.74 -1.38 -6.97
CA ASP A 207 -7.22 -0.27 -7.77
C ASP A 207 -5.74 -0.02 -7.48
N TRP A 208 -5.02 0.36 -8.53
CA TRP A 208 -3.57 0.46 -8.45
C TRP A 208 -3.17 1.82 -7.90
N LEU A 209 -2.66 1.84 -6.67
CA LEU A 209 -2.06 3.02 -6.06
C LEU A 209 -0.79 3.43 -6.82
N ILE A 210 -0.86 4.58 -7.49
CA ILE A 210 0.22 5.12 -8.31
C ILE A 210 0.97 6.28 -7.67
N SER A 211 0.38 7.00 -6.71
CA SER A 211 1.07 8.09 -6.01
C SER A 211 2.03 7.58 -4.93
N LYS A 212 3.10 8.35 -4.75
CA LYS A 212 4.05 8.26 -3.64
C LYS A 212 4.43 9.66 -3.19
N LYS A 213 4.29 9.91 -1.89
CA LYS A 213 4.75 11.11 -1.20
C LYS A 213 6.27 11.08 -1.01
N ARG A 214 6.99 11.26 -2.12
CA ARG A 214 8.46 11.20 -2.24
C ARG A 214 8.98 12.28 -3.19
N TYR A 215 10.29 12.49 -3.16
CA TYR A 215 10.96 13.51 -3.97
C TYR A 215 11.51 12.96 -5.30
N TRP A 216 12.10 11.76 -5.26
CA TRP A 216 12.74 11.15 -6.42
C TRP A 216 11.84 10.08 -7.06
N GLY A 217 11.54 10.26 -8.33
CA GLY A 217 10.69 9.38 -9.14
C GLY A 217 10.12 10.12 -10.36
N LEU A 218 9.31 9.42 -11.15
CA LEU A 218 8.49 10.02 -12.20
C LEU A 218 7.56 11.07 -11.59
N ALA A 219 7.69 12.35 -11.93
CA ALA A 219 6.73 13.35 -11.49
C ALA A 219 5.38 13.04 -12.15
N LEU A 220 4.34 12.74 -11.36
CA LEU A 220 3.01 12.48 -11.92
C LEU A 220 2.53 13.74 -12.65
N PRO A 221 2.16 13.66 -13.94
CA PRO A 221 1.87 14.83 -14.76
C PRO A 221 0.43 15.32 -14.57
N ILE A 222 0.01 15.44 -13.30
CA ILE A 222 -1.34 15.81 -12.90
C ILE A 222 -1.30 17.20 -12.29
N TRP A 223 -1.99 18.15 -12.91
CA TRP A 223 -2.20 19.49 -12.38
C TRP A 223 -3.57 19.55 -11.74
N GLU A 224 -3.67 20.11 -10.54
CA GLU A 224 -4.92 20.24 -9.80
C GLU A 224 -5.20 21.71 -9.45
N CYS A 225 -6.47 22.09 -9.56
CA CYS A 225 -6.96 23.41 -9.20
C CYS A 225 -7.44 23.43 -7.75
N SER A 226 -6.68 24.08 -6.86
CA SER A 226 -7.07 24.25 -5.45
C SER A 226 -8.37 25.05 -5.24
N GLN A 227 -8.87 25.73 -6.27
CA GLN A 227 -10.07 26.57 -6.17
C GLN A 227 -11.37 25.83 -6.52
N CYS A 228 -11.32 24.81 -7.39
CA CYS A 228 -12.52 24.10 -7.84
C CYS A 228 -12.38 22.57 -7.89
N GLY A 229 -11.22 22.01 -7.54
CA GLY A 229 -10.97 20.57 -7.53
C GLY A 229 -10.86 19.93 -8.92
N HIS A 230 -10.90 20.70 -10.01
CA HIS A 230 -10.64 20.16 -11.34
C HIS A 230 -9.17 19.80 -11.49
N PHE A 231 -8.88 18.66 -12.11
CA PHE A 231 -7.53 18.26 -12.47
C PHE A 231 -7.40 17.98 -13.97
N GLU A 232 -6.19 18.12 -14.49
CA GLU A 232 -5.80 17.86 -15.86
C GLU A 232 -4.55 16.97 -15.87
N VAL A 233 -4.49 15.98 -16.78
CA VAL A 233 -3.33 15.10 -16.96
C VAL A 233 -2.62 15.52 -18.25
N ILE A 234 -1.38 15.98 -18.12
CA ILE A 234 -0.58 16.51 -19.22
C ILE A 234 0.19 15.37 -19.89
N GLY A 235 -0.03 15.19 -21.19
CA GLY A 235 0.50 14.06 -21.97
C GLY A 235 1.86 14.31 -22.62
N SER A 236 2.32 15.57 -22.73
CA SER A 236 3.60 15.88 -23.39
C SER A 236 4.24 17.18 -22.91
N LYS A 237 5.54 17.36 -23.21
CA LYS A 237 6.27 18.60 -22.96
C LYS A 237 5.70 19.77 -23.78
N ASP A 238 5.26 19.52 -25.02
CA ASP A 238 4.69 20.55 -25.88
C ASP A 238 3.31 21.00 -25.38
N GLU A 239 2.45 20.07 -24.98
CA GLU A 239 1.18 20.39 -24.32
C GLU A 239 1.40 21.22 -23.05
N LEU A 240 2.38 20.83 -22.21
CA LEU A 240 2.73 21.60 -21.01
C LEU A 240 3.17 23.02 -21.36
N ARG A 241 3.95 23.18 -22.45
CA ARG A 241 4.41 24.49 -22.93
C ARG A 241 3.27 25.40 -23.34
N GLU A 242 2.33 24.87 -24.13
CA GLU A 242 1.18 25.62 -24.62
C GLU A 242 0.26 26.08 -23.49
N LYS A 243 0.09 25.24 -22.47
CA LYS A 243 -0.75 25.53 -21.30
C LYS A 243 -0.05 26.34 -20.20
N ALA A 244 1.28 26.47 -20.25
CA ALA A 244 2.04 27.15 -19.20
C ALA A 244 1.69 28.65 -19.12
N LEU A 245 1.31 29.09 -17.92
CA LEU A 245 1.15 30.50 -17.58
C LEU A 245 2.43 31.08 -16.94
N GLU A 246 3.09 30.28 -16.12
CA GLU A 246 4.27 30.69 -15.33
C GLU A 246 5.24 29.52 -15.19
N GLY A 247 6.51 29.82 -14.92
CA GLY A 247 7.53 28.83 -14.55
C GLY A 247 8.17 28.08 -15.73
N TRP A 248 7.67 28.25 -16.96
CA TRP A 248 8.25 27.60 -18.14
C TRP A 248 9.75 27.84 -18.27
N GLU A 249 10.21 29.09 -18.15
CA GLU A 249 11.63 29.45 -18.26
C GLU A 249 12.53 28.81 -17.19
N LYS A 250 11.97 28.42 -16.03
CA LYS A 250 12.71 27.69 -15.00
C LYS A 250 12.75 26.18 -15.28
N PHE A 251 11.71 25.67 -15.92
CA PHE A 251 11.60 24.26 -16.28
C PHE A 251 12.36 23.93 -17.56
N ASP A 252 12.31 24.80 -18.57
CA ASP A 252 12.92 24.54 -19.86
C ASP A 252 14.44 24.39 -19.75
N GLY A 253 15.00 23.48 -20.53
CA GLY A 253 16.39 23.05 -20.40
C GLY A 253 16.72 22.15 -19.20
N ASN A 254 15.78 21.92 -18.27
CA ASN A 254 15.94 20.96 -17.17
C ASN A 254 15.19 19.65 -17.42
N SER A 255 15.46 18.64 -16.58
CA SER A 255 14.73 17.38 -16.61
C SER A 255 13.29 17.54 -16.11
N PRO A 256 12.33 16.70 -16.57
CA PRO A 256 10.94 16.69 -16.09
C PRO A 256 10.77 16.15 -14.67
N HIS A 257 11.82 16.17 -13.86
CA HIS A 257 11.77 15.79 -12.45
C HIS A 257 11.51 17.00 -11.56
N ARG A 258 11.15 16.70 -10.31
CA ARG A 258 11.18 17.67 -9.23
C ARG A 258 12.62 18.17 -9.02
N PRO A 259 12.83 19.46 -8.70
CA PRO A 259 11.82 20.50 -8.46
C PRO A 259 11.35 21.22 -9.75
N TRP A 260 12.01 21.02 -10.89
CA TRP A 260 11.85 21.86 -12.08
C TRP A 260 10.42 21.88 -12.64
N VAL A 261 9.81 20.71 -12.77
CA VAL A 261 8.43 20.60 -13.29
C VAL A 261 7.40 21.18 -12.32
N ASP A 262 7.71 21.27 -11.01
CA ASP A 262 6.82 21.85 -10.00
C ASP A 262 6.70 23.38 -10.14
N GLU A 263 7.64 24.03 -10.84
CA GLU A 263 7.59 25.47 -11.10
C GLU A 263 6.50 25.84 -12.12
N VAL A 264 6.12 24.91 -13.01
CA VAL A 264 5.18 25.18 -14.09
C VAL A 264 3.75 25.24 -13.57
N LYS A 265 3.08 26.37 -13.80
CA LYS A 265 1.67 26.59 -13.46
C LYS A 265 0.87 26.74 -14.74
N ILE A 266 -0.29 26.07 -14.81
CA ILE A 266 -1.18 26.12 -15.98
C ILE A 266 -2.49 26.84 -15.65
N LYS A 267 -3.25 27.20 -16.68
CA LYS A 267 -4.59 27.79 -16.53
C LYS A 267 -5.63 26.70 -16.40
N CYS A 268 -6.46 26.76 -15.36
CA CYS A 268 -7.62 25.87 -15.22
C CYS A 268 -8.65 26.12 -16.31
N GLU A 269 -8.98 25.10 -17.08
CA GLU A 269 -10.01 25.20 -18.13
C GLU A 269 -11.42 25.45 -17.57
N LYS A 270 -11.69 25.04 -16.32
CA LYS A 270 -13.02 25.17 -15.69
C LYS A 270 -13.28 26.55 -15.08
N CYS A 271 -12.32 27.11 -14.37
CA CYS A 271 -12.52 28.35 -13.61
C CYS A 271 -11.53 29.48 -13.95
N GLY A 272 -10.58 29.22 -14.86
CA GLY A 272 -9.57 30.20 -15.29
C GLY A 272 -8.50 30.53 -14.25
N LYS A 273 -8.57 29.96 -13.04
CA LYS A 273 -7.56 30.13 -11.98
C LYS A 273 -6.31 29.30 -12.27
N LYS A 274 -5.22 29.57 -11.55
CA LYS A 274 -3.96 28.84 -11.69
C LYS A 274 -4.08 27.43 -11.09
N MET A 275 -3.53 26.46 -11.80
CA MET A 275 -3.35 25.08 -11.35
C MET A 275 -1.86 24.80 -11.11
N GLN A 276 -1.59 23.91 -10.16
CA GLN A 276 -0.23 23.45 -9.84
C GLN A 276 -0.17 21.95 -9.97
N ARG A 277 1.00 21.41 -10.31
CA ARG A 277 1.21 19.96 -10.29
C ARG A 277 1.01 19.45 -8.87
N ILE A 278 0.38 18.28 -8.71
CA ILE A 278 0.38 17.57 -7.44
C ILE A 278 1.84 17.28 -7.03
N PRO A 279 2.19 17.26 -5.73
CA PRO A 279 3.58 17.05 -5.31
C PRO A 279 4.06 15.60 -5.52
N ASP A 280 3.14 14.66 -5.71
CA ASP A 280 3.40 13.23 -5.74
C ASP A 280 4.26 12.79 -6.92
N VAL A 281 5.06 11.77 -6.68
CA VAL A 281 5.78 11.03 -7.74
C VAL A 281 5.14 9.66 -7.93
N GLY A 282 5.34 9.08 -9.10
CA GLY A 282 4.83 7.79 -9.50
C GLY A 282 5.45 6.64 -8.70
N ASN A 283 4.64 5.61 -8.50
CA ASN A 283 5.08 4.30 -8.08
C ASN A 283 6.11 3.77 -9.10
N PRO A 284 7.29 3.27 -8.69
CA PRO A 284 8.34 2.83 -9.62
C PRO A 284 7.91 1.70 -10.57
N TRP A 285 6.81 0.99 -10.26
CA TRP A 285 6.25 0.01 -11.19
C TRP A 285 5.60 0.64 -12.43
N LEU A 286 5.26 1.94 -12.41
CA LEU A 286 4.89 2.67 -13.62
C LEU A 286 6.08 2.75 -14.58
N ASP A 287 7.26 3.12 -14.07
CA ASP A 287 8.49 3.22 -14.85
C ASP A 287 8.91 1.84 -15.39
N ALA A 288 8.84 0.81 -14.54
CA ALA A 288 9.22 -0.55 -14.93
C ALA A 288 8.25 -1.17 -15.95
N GLY A 289 6.96 -0.82 -15.89
CA GLY A 289 5.93 -1.34 -16.79
C GLY A 289 5.96 -0.71 -18.18
N ILE A 290 6.42 0.54 -18.32
CA ILE A 290 6.41 1.27 -19.59
C ILE A 290 7.65 0.98 -20.47
N VAL A 291 8.65 0.26 -19.93
CA VAL A 291 9.93 -0.06 -20.59
C VAL A 291 9.81 -0.55 -22.04
N PRO A 292 8.87 -1.45 -22.40
CA PRO A 292 8.75 -1.89 -23.80
C PRO A 292 8.46 -0.75 -24.78
N PHE A 293 7.86 0.34 -24.31
CA PHE A 293 7.42 1.48 -25.09
C PHE A 293 8.37 2.68 -24.97
N SER A 294 9.03 2.84 -23.82
CA SER A 294 9.81 4.03 -23.48
C SER A 294 11.32 3.92 -23.71
N THR A 295 11.83 2.75 -24.09
CA THR A 295 13.29 2.49 -24.07
C THR A 295 13.84 1.82 -25.32
N VAL A 296 13.03 1.02 -26.02
CA VAL A 296 13.44 0.35 -27.25
C VAL A 296 13.79 1.39 -28.30
N SER A 297 15.08 1.48 -28.67
CA SER A 297 15.62 2.42 -29.65
C SER A 297 16.68 1.72 -30.50
N THR A 298 17.04 2.28 -31.66
CA THR A 298 17.96 1.62 -32.60
C THR A 298 19.36 1.38 -32.04
N ASP A 299 19.78 2.16 -31.05
CA ASP A 299 21.14 2.19 -30.49
C ASP A 299 21.17 2.23 -28.95
N ASN A 300 20.02 2.02 -28.29
CA ASN A 300 19.82 2.14 -26.85
C ASN A 300 20.12 3.54 -26.26
N LYS A 301 20.22 4.58 -27.09
CA LYS A 301 20.55 5.96 -26.68
C LYS A 301 19.66 7.02 -27.32
N SER A 302 19.06 6.69 -28.45
CA SER A 302 18.17 7.56 -29.22
C SER A 302 16.73 7.51 -28.71
N GLU A 303 15.86 8.30 -29.34
CA GLU A 303 14.44 8.35 -29.02
C GLU A 303 13.76 6.98 -29.15
N PRO A 304 12.76 6.66 -28.31
CA PRO A 304 12.06 5.39 -28.37
C PRO A 304 11.35 5.18 -29.71
N LEU A 305 11.51 3.99 -30.28
CA LEU A 305 10.93 3.59 -31.56
C LEU A 305 9.40 3.60 -31.54
N TYR A 306 8.77 3.41 -30.38
CA TYR A 306 7.32 3.37 -30.26
C TYR A 306 6.62 4.58 -30.89
N TRP A 307 7.17 5.78 -30.71
CA TRP A 307 6.65 7.02 -31.28
C TRP A 307 7.23 7.35 -32.65
N LYS A 308 8.49 6.95 -32.89
CA LYS A 308 9.28 7.36 -34.05
C LYS A 308 9.09 6.46 -35.27
N ASP A 309 9.08 5.15 -35.05
CA ASP A 309 8.93 4.13 -36.08
C ASP A 309 8.32 2.86 -35.45
N LYS A 310 6.99 2.85 -35.41
CA LYS A 310 6.22 1.74 -34.83
C LYS A 310 6.48 0.41 -35.54
N GLY A 311 6.74 0.42 -36.85
CA GLY A 311 7.01 -0.80 -37.62
C GLY A 311 8.36 -1.43 -37.27
N GLU A 312 9.37 -0.62 -36.96
CA GLU A 312 10.64 -1.14 -36.41
C GLU A 312 10.48 -1.61 -34.96
N TRP A 313 9.71 -0.88 -34.14
CA TRP A 313 9.39 -1.29 -32.76
C TRP A 313 8.70 -2.66 -32.69
N GLU A 314 7.76 -2.94 -33.60
CA GLU A 314 7.05 -4.23 -33.71
C GLU A 314 7.99 -5.43 -33.97
N LYS A 315 9.23 -5.20 -34.41
CA LYS A 315 10.23 -6.28 -34.54
C LYS A 315 10.82 -6.71 -33.20
N TRP A 316 10.79 -5.81 -32.21
CA TRP A 316 11.31 -6.03 -30.85
C TRP A 316 10.19 -6.39 -29.86
N TYR A 317 8.94 -6.09 -30.20
CA TYR A 317 7.78 -6.31 -29.36
C TYR A 317 6.79 -7.31 -29.99
N PRO A 318 6.25 -8.27 -29.23
CA PRO A 318 6.52 -8.53 -27.82
C PRO A 318 7.83 -9.29 -27.62
N ALA A 319 8.46 -9.10 -26.44
CA ALA A 319 9.71 -9.78 -26.12
C ALA A 319 9.51 -11.31 -26.14
N ASP A 320 10.43 -12.07 -26.76
CA ASP A 320 10.26 -13.52 -26.86
C ASP A 320 10.32 -14.23 -25.50
N PHE A 321 11.15 -13.72 -24.58
CA PHE A 321 11.44 -14.36 -23.31
C PHE A 321 11.79 -13.35 -22.22
N ILE A 322 11.22 -13.52 -21.03
CA ILE A 322 11.69 -12.89 -19.79
C ILE A 322 11.89 -13.95 -18.69
N THR A 323 12.75 -13.66 -17.73
CA THR A 323 12.96 -14.50 -16.55
C THR A 323 13.17 -13.68 -15.30
N GLU A 324 12.36 -13.92 -14.27
CA GLU A 324 12.43 -13.19 -13.00
C GLU A 324 11.89 -14.02 -11.83
N SER A 325 12.18 -13.61 -10.60
CA SER A 325 11.68 -14.33 -9.44
C SER A 325 10.15 -14.27 -9.36
N PHE A 326 9.48 -15.42 -9.30
CA PHE A 326 8.03 -15.48 -9.18
C PHE A 326 7.49 -14.84 -7.90
N PRO A 327 8.06 -15.12 -6.70
CA PRO A 327 7.67 -14.42 -5.49
C PRO A 327 7.81 -12.90 -5.64
N GLY A 328 6.67 -12.21 -5.67
CA GLY A 328 6.61 -10.74 -5.74
C GLY A 328 6.32 -10.19 -7.13
N GLN A 329 6.78 -10.80 -8.22
CA GLN A 329 6.65 -10.18 -9.56
C GLN A 329 5.24 -10.22 -10.16
N PHE A 330 4.43 -11.23 -9.82
CA PHE A 330 3.00 -11.29 -10.20
C PHE A 330 2.18 -10.06 -9.77
N LYS A 331 2.61 -9.34 -8.73
CA LYS A 331 1.92 -8.13 -8.23
C LYS A 331 2.69 -6.84 -8.52
N ASN A 332 3.82 -6.95 -9.20
CA ASN A 332 4.80 -5.91 -9.40
C ASN A 332 5.15 -5.83 -10.89
N TRP A 333 6.31 -6.34 -11.32
CA TRP A 333 6.79 -6.11 -12.69
C TRP A 333 5.93 -6.78 -13.75
N PHE A 334 5.59 -8.06 -13.59
CA PHE A 334 4.76 -8.78 -14.57
C PHE A 334 3.42 -8.10 -14.75
N TYR A 335 2.75 -7.80 -13.63
CA TYR A 335 1.53 -7.01 -13.62
C TYR A 335 1.71 -5.66 -14.32
N SER A 336 2.75 -4.90 -14.00
CA SER A 336 2.94 -3.57 -14.59
C SER A 336 3.14 -3.62 -16.11
N LEU A 337 3.89 -4.60 -16.61
CA LEU A 337 4.05 -4.85 -18.03
C LEU A 337 2.72 -5.23 -18.68
N LEU A 338 1.97 -6.16 -18.07
CA LEU A 338 0.65 -6.57 -18.54
C LEU A 338 -0.32 -5.39 -18.60
N ALA A 339 -0.37 -4.57 -17.54
CA ALA A 339 -1.22 -3.38 -17.44
C ALA A 339 -0.93 -2.40 -18.58
N MET A 340 0.34 -1.99 -18.74
CA MET A 340 0.74 -1.02 -19.77
C MET A 340 0.50 -1.55 -21.17
N SER A 341 0.95 -2.78 -21.47
CA SER A 341 0.77 -3.39 -22.79
C SER A 341 -0.69 -3.63 -23.16
N THR A 342 -1.54 -4.00 -22.20
CA THR A 342 -2.97 -4.18 -22.44
C THR A 342 -3.63 -2.84 -22.79
N VAL A 343 -3.29 -1.77 -22.08
CA VAL A 343 -3.88 -0.44 -22.32
C VAL A 343 -3.38 0.18 -23.62
N LEU A 344 -2.08 0.10 -23.89
CA LEU A 344 -1.46 0.79 -25.04
C LEU A 344 -1.64 0.02 -26.36
N GLU A 345 -1.55 -1.32 -26.32
CA GLU A 345 -1.50 -2.13 -27.55
C GLU A 345 -2.41 -3.36 -27.50
N ASN A 346 -3.20 -3.57 -26.44
CA ASN A 346 -4.09 -4.72 -26.25
C ASN A 346 -3.40 -6.08 -26.58
N SER A 347 -2.15 -6.22 -26.15
CA SER A 347 -1.27 -7.33 -26.50
C SER A 347 -0.43 -7.78 -25.30
N GLU A 348 0.11 -8.99 -25.38
CA GLU A 348 1.04 -9.51 -24.39
C GLU A 348 2.39 -8.78 -24.46
N PRO A 349 2.98 -8.37 -23.32
CA PRO A 349 4.31 -7.74 -23.30
C PRO A 349 5.44 -8.71 -23.66
N PHE A 350 5.22 -10.01 -23.46
CA PHE A 350 6.20 -11.06 -23.70
C PHE A 350 5.52 -12.37 -24.08
N LYS A 351 6.17 -13.18 -24.93
CA LYS A 351 5.64 -14.47 -25.41
C LYS A 351 5.83 -15.59 -24.39
N THR A 352 6.99 -15.64 -23.73
CA THR A 352 7.31 -16.64 -22.69
C THR A 352 7.86 -15.98 -21.44
N VAL A 353 7.40 -16.44 -20.28
CA VAL A 353 7.98 -16.09 -18.97
C VAL A 353 8.44 -17.35 -18.26
N LEU A 354 9.72 -17.39 -17.88
CA LEU A 354 10.24 -18.33 -16.90
C LEU A 354 10.35 -17.63 -15.56
N GLY A 355 9.44 -17.90 -14.64
CA GLY A 355 9.67 -17.44 -13.28
C GLY A 355 10.36 -18.49 -12.43
N PHE A 356 11.15 -18.04 -11.46
CA PHE A 356 11.88 -18.92 -10.55
C PHE A 356 11.58 -18.61 -9.08
N ALA A 357 11.72 -19.60 -8.20
CA ALA A 357 11.53 -19.46 -6.77
C ALA A 357 12.64 -18.61 -6.13
N THR A 358 12.66 -18.49 -4.80
CA THR A 358 13.68 -17.70 -4.14
C THR A 358 14.98 -18.49 -3.92
N LEU A 359 15.99 -17.81 -3.39
CA LEU A 359 17.25 -18.40 -2.99
C LEU A 359 17.35 -18.35 -1.45
N LEU A 360 17.82 -19.44 -0.86
CA LEU A 360 18.07 -19.58 0.56
C LEU A 360 19.53 -19.96 0.81
N GLY A 361 19.99 -19.79 2.04
CA GLY A 361 21.28 -20.34 2.47
C GLY A 361 21.29 -21.87 2.41
N GLU A 362 22.48 -22.46 2.40
CA GLU A 362 22.65 -23.93 2.47
C GLU A 362 21.98 -24.57 3.71
N ASP A 363 21.67 -23.77 4.73
CA ASP A 363 20.95 -24.17 5.94
C ASP A 363 19.41 -24.05 5.82
N GLY A 364 18.89 -23.67 4.64
CA GLY A 364 17.47 -23.47 4.38
C GLY A 364 16.87 -22.18 4.94
N ARG A 365 17.67 -21.29 5.54
CA ARG A 365 17.18 -19.99 6.04
C ARG A 365 17.37 -18.89 4.99
N PRO A 366 16.56 -17.82 5.01
CA PRO A 366 16.83 -16.63 4.21
C PRO A 366 18.24 -16.08 4.47
N MET A 367 18.89 -15.60 3.41
CA MET A 367 20.20 -14.96 3.53
C MET A 367 20.07 -13.53 4.04
N HIS A 368 20.71 -13.23 5.17
CA HIS A 368 20.76 -11.91 5.75
C HIS A 368 22.19 -11.54 6.16
N LYS A 369 22.64 -10.34 5.77
CA LYS A 369 23.95 -9.80 6.17
C LYS A 369 24.12 -9.80 7.69
N SER A 370 23.08 -9.42 8.42
CA SER A 370 23.08 -9.40 9.89
C SER A 370 23.15 -10.77 10.56
N TRP A 371 22.83 -11.85 9.85
CA TRP A 371 22.92 -13.22 10.36
C TRP A 371 24.26 -13.88 10.01
N GLY A 372 25.10 -13.19 9.23
CA GLY A 372 26.39 -13.72 8.77
C GLY A 372 26.28 -14.90 7.80
N ASN A 373 25.09 -15.19 7.27
CA ASN A 373 24.86 -16.32 6.35
C ASN A 373 24.69 -15.89 4.88
N SER A 374 24.78 -14.58 4.57
CA SER A 374 24.76 -14.10 3.19
C SER A 374 26.14 -14.21 2.55
N ILE A 375 26.20 -14.71 1.31
CA ILE A 375 27.42 -14.74 0.51
C ILE A 375 27.38 -13.57 -0.48
N GLU A 376 28.41 -12.72 -0.47
CA GLU A 376 28.55 -11.63 -1.44
C GLU A 376 28.94 -12.19 -2.81
N PHE A 377 28.55 -11.52 -3.90
CA PHE A 377 28.76 -12.05 -5.25
C PHE A 377 30.24 -12.29 -5.57
N ASN A 378 31.13 -11.33 -5.28
CA ASN A 378 32.55 -11.47 -5.60
C ASN A 378 33.20 -12.57 -4.74
N GLU A 379 32.81 -12.65 -3.45
CA GLU A 379 33.27 -13.74 -2.58
C GLU A 379 32.85 -15.11 -3.13
N GLY A 380 31.59 -15.24 -3.56
CA GLY A 380 31.08 -16.44 -4.21
C GLY A 380 31.82 -16.73 -5.52
N ALA A 381 32.00 -15.75 -6.39
CA ALA A 381 32.70 -15.91 -7.66
C ALA A 381 34.16 -16.38 -7.46
N ASP A 382 34.87 -15.83 -6.48
CA ASP A 382 36.26 -16.17 -6.19
C ASP A 382 36.40 -17.55 -5.55
N LYS A 383 35.55 -17.89 -4.56
CA LYS A 383 35.67 -19.14 -3.79
C LYS A 383 34.95 -20.33 -4.45
N ILE A 384 33.77 -20.11 -5.03
CA ILE A 384 32.93 -21.14 -5.68
C ILE A 384 33.26 -21.25 -7.18
N GLY A 385 33.59 -20.14 -7.85
CA GLY A 385 33.75 -20.11 -9.29
C GLY A 385 32.42 -19.90 -10.01
N VAL A 386 32.42 -18.96 -10.96
CA VAL A 386 31.20 -18.53 -11.67
C VAL A 386 30.51 -19.64 -12.46
N ASP A 387 31.27 -20.59 -13.02
CA ASP A 387 30.69 -21.68 -13.80
C ASP A 387 29.99 -22.71 -12.91
N VAL A 388 30.51 -22.97 -11.72
CA VAL A 388 29.85 -23.81 -10.72
C VAL A 388 28.55 -23.16 -10.28
N MET A 389 28.58 -21.85 -9.98
CA MET A 389 27.37 -21.09 -9.64
C MET A 389 26.34 -21.20 -10.77
N ARG A 390 26.72 -20.93 -12.03
CA ARG A 390 25.83 -21.08 -13.19
C ARG A 390 25.27 -22.49 -13.31
N TRP A 391 26.09 -23.51 -13.12
CA TRP A 391 25.67 -24.91 -13.17
C TRP A 391 24.65 -25.25 -12.09
N MET A 392 24.80 -24.71 -10.88
CA MET A 392 23.79 -24.83 -9.80
C MET A 392 22.44 -24.27 -10.25
N TYR A 393 22.41 -23.06 -10.83
CA TYR A 393 21.16 -22.44 -11.31
C TYR A 393 20.53 -23.21 -12.47
N VAL A 394 21.32 -23.68 -13.44
CA VAL A 394 20.80 -24.40 -14.62
C VAL A 394 20.25 -25.78 -14.26
N ARG A 395 20.81 -26.45 -13.25
CA ARG A 395 20.33 -27.76 -12.77
C ARG A 395 19.12 -27.67 -11.85
N GLN A 396 18.84 -26.50 -11.28
CA GLN A 396 17.79 -26.31 -10.30
C GLN A 396 16.41 -26.39 -10.96
N ASP A 397 15.47 -27.06 -10.29
CA ASP A 397 14.06 -26.90 -10.61
C ASP A 397 13.63 -25.47 -10.24
N PRO A 398 13.28 -24.60 -11.20
CA PRO A 398 12.94 -23.20 -10.93
C PRO A 398 11.68 -23.06 -10.08
N SER A 399 10.86 -24.10 -9.91
CA SER A 399 9.72 -24.06 -9.00
C SER A 399 10.09 -24.22 -7.52
N LEU A 400 11.31 -24.66 -7.23
CA LEU A 400 11.82 -24.92 -5.88
C LEU A 400 12.88 -23.90 -5.49
N ASN A 401 12.92 -23.53 -4.21
CA ASN A 401 13.95 -22.62 -3.72
C ASN A 401 15.34 -23.24 -3.91
N LEU A 402 16.27 -22.45 -4.46
CA LEU A 402 17.66 -22.87 -4.58
C LEU A 402 18.34 -22.75 -3.21
N LEU A 403 18.97 -23.82 -2.73
CA LEU A 403 19.90 -23.74 -1.60
C LEU A 403 21.28 -23.34 -2.13
N PHE A 404 21.81 -22.23 -1.63
CA PHE A 404 23.09 -21.69 -2.07
C PHE A 404 24.07 -21.59 -0.90
N GLY A 405 25.26 -22.11 -1.09
CA GLY A 405 26.33 -22.10 -0.10
C GLY A 405 27.55 -22.88 -0.57
N TYR A 406 28.65 -22.75 0.16
CA TYR A 406 29.93 -23.36 -0.19
C TYR A 406 29.85 -24.89 -0.26
N LYS A 407 29.13 -25.52 0.69
CA LYS A 407 29.04 -26.99 0.73
C LYS A 407 28.23 -27.54 -0.44
N VAL A 408 27.08 -26.92 -0.71
CA VAL A 408 26.20 -27.30 -1.83
C VAL A 408 26.92 -27.08 -3.17
N ALA A 409 27.72 -26.02 -3.27
CA ALA A 409 28.53 -25.77 -4.44
C ALA A 409 29.65 -26.81 -4.62
N ASP A 410 30.32 -27.23 -3.55
CA ASP A 410 31.33 -28.29 -3.60
C ASP A 410 30.75 -29.65 -4.02
N GLU A 411 29.52 -29.96 -3.61
CA GLU A 411 28.79 -31.14 -4.11
C GLU A 411 28.47 -31.03 -5.60
N THR A 412 28.18 -29.83 -6.09
CA THR A 412 27.88 -29.57 -7.51
C THR A 412 29.12 -29.63 -8.41
N ARG A 413 30.32 -29.38 -7.85
CA ARG A 413 31.61 -29.51 -8.55
C ARG A 413 32.01 -30.95 -8.85
N ARG A 414 31.56 -31.89 -8.00
CA ARG A 414 31.82 -33.33 -8.15
C ARG A 414 30.90 -33.93 -9.20
#